data_AF-F2B065-F1
#
_entry.id   AF-F2B065-F1
#
_cell.length_a   1.000
_cell.length_b   1.000
_cell.length_c   1.000
_cell.angle_alpha   90.00
_cell.angle_beta   90.00
_cell.angle_gamma   90.00
#
_symmetry.space_group_name_H-M   'P 1'
#
loop_
_entity.id
_entity.type
_entity.pdbx_description
1 polymer ?
#
loop_
_entity_poly.entity_id
_entity_poly.type
_entity_poly.pdbx_seq_one_letter_code
_entity_poly.pdbx_strand_id
1 'polypeptide(L)'
;MVDPTPHPNVGKHLDVVHDVRDQSSAFDSPSGRDGTPGNPRPFLGIQFRCCQTYGRIYRNDQRTAYRGGCPKCGARMEIPIGSGGTNKRFFSAG
;
A
#
# COMPACT_ATOMS: atom_id res chain seq x y z
N MET A 1 -38.11 -31.10 30.31
CA MET A 1 -37.57 -31.19 28.94
C MET A 1 -36.09 -30.88 29.03
N VAL A 2 -35.31 -31.90 28.64
CA VAL A 2 -33.85 -32.02 28.48
C VAL A 2 -32.97 -30.80 28.69
N ASP A 3 -31.95 -30.96 29.54
CA ASP A 3 -30.56 -30.72 29.11
C ASP A 3 -29.62 -31.60 29.95
N PRO A 4 -29.11 -32.72 29.42
CA PRO A 4 -28.04 -33.46 30.07
C PRO A 4 -26.71 -32.76 29.74
N THR A 5 -26.04 -32.25 30.76
CA THR A 5 -24.65 -31.78 30.68
C THR A 5 -23.74 -32.89 30.13
N PRO A 6 -22.92 -32.63 29.10
CA PRO A 6 -21.77 -33.45 28.79
C PRO A 6 -20.45 -32.68 28.99
N HIS A 7 -19.65 -33.13 29.95
CA HIS A 7 -18.18 -33.04 29.94
C HIS A 7 -17.64 -34.49 30.00
N PRO A 8 -16.36 -34.82 29.73
CA PRO A 8 -15.23 -34.05 29.19
C PRO A 8 -14.45 -34.78 28.04
N ASN A 9 -13.43 -34.07 27.54
CA ASN A 9 -12.30 -34.46 26.69
C ASN A 9 -11.76 -35.91 26.80
N VAL A 10 -11.30 -36.48 25.66
CA VAL A 10 -9.88 -36.82 25.40
C VAL A 10 -9.69 -37.54 24.06
N GLY A 11 -8.71 -37.04 23.29
CA GLY A 11 -7.73 -37.87 22.59
C GLY A 11 -8.05 -38.40 21.20
N LYS A 12 -7.62 -37.67 20.15
CA LYS A 12 -6.92 -38.23 18.97
C LYS A 12 -5.85 -37.24 18.51
N HIS A 13 -4.74 -37.28 19.23
CA HIS A 13 -3.40 -36.98 18.71
C HIS A 13 -3.17 -37.82 17.45
N LEU A 14 -2.57 -37.23 16.42
CA LEU A 14 -1.57 -37.80 15.50
C LEU A 14 -1.42 -36.90 14.25
N ASP A 15 -0.50 -35.94 14.40
CA ASP A 15 0.59 -35.58 13.49
C ASP A 15 0.34 -35.60 11.98
N VAL A 16 0.11 -34.43 11.40
CA VAL A 16 0.53 -34.14 10.03
C VAL A 16 1.73 -33.21 10.09
N VAL A 17 2.91 -33.82 10.24
CA VAL A 17 4.18 -33.20 9.90
C VAL A 17 4.26 -33.06 8.37
N HIS A 18 3.86 -31.91 7.85
CA HIS A 18 4.27 -31.53 6.49
C HIS A 18 5.68 -30.95 6.57
N ASP A 19 6.65 -31.79 6.21
CA ASP A 19 8.03 -31.44 5.91
C ASP A 19 8.01 -30.42 4.74
N VAL A 20 7.97 -29.13 5.07
CA VAL A 20 8.33 -28.06 4.11
C VAL A 20 9.76 -27.67 4.43
N ARG A 21 10.70 -28.50 3.95
CA ARG A 21 12.11 -28.15 3.85
C ARG A 21 12.27 -26.95 2.92
N ASP A 22 12.59 -25.83 3.55
CA ASP A 22 13.63 -24.87 3.16
C ASP A 22 13.85 -24.65 1.66
N GLN A 23 13.14 -23.67 1.13
CA GLN A 23 13.68 -22.79 0.08
C GLN A 23 13.58 -21.36 0.58
N SER A 24 14.31 -21.10 1.67
CA SER A 24 14.74 -19.75 2.02
C SER A 24 15.86 -19.31 1.06
N SER A 25 15.56 -19.29 -0.24
CA SER A 25 16.40 -18.65 -1.24
C SER A 25 16.25 -17.14 -1.03
N ALA A 26 17.19 -16.58 -0.27
CA ALA A 26 17.35 -15.17 -0.02
C ALA A 26 17.24 -14.35 -1.33
N PHE A 27 16.05 -13.84 -1.61
CA PHE A 27 15.90 -12.68 -2.47
C PHE A 27 16.26 -11.44 -1.65
N ASP A 28 17.54 -11.31 -1.32
CA ASP A 28 18.12 -10.02 -0.98
C ASP A 28 18.12 -9.18 -2.25
N SER A 29 17.03 -8.48 -2.47
CA SER A 29 16.95 -7.40 -3.46
C SER A 29 16.97 -6.09 -2.69
N PRO A 30 18.11 -5.37 -2.64
CA PRO A 30 18.17 -4.04 -2.05
C PRO A 30 17.57 -3.05 -3.05
N SER A 31 16.26 -3.13 -3.23
CA SER A 31 15.48 -2.08 -3.88
C SER A 31 14.62 -1.50 -2.78
N GLY A 32 14.89 -0.26 -2.37
CA GLY A 32 14.05 0.47 -1.42
C GLY A 32 12.64 0.64 -1.98
N ARG A 33 11.83 -0.40 -1.85
CA ARG A 33 10.45 -0.45 -2.29
C ARG A 33 9.63 0.17 -1.17
N ASP A 34 8.94 1.26 -1.46
CA ASP A 34 7.81 1.80 -0.67
C ASP A 34 6.64 0.78 -0.68
N GLY A 35 6.93 -0.46 -0.30
CA GLY A 35 6.13 -1.66 -0.51
C GLY A 35 6.42 -2.73 0.54
N THR A 36 6.97 -2.37 1.69
CA THR A 36 6.84 -3.22 2.88
C THR A 36 5.34 -3.38 3.14
N PRO A 37 4.81 -4.62 3.26
CA PRO A 37 3.43 -4.83 3.65
C PRO A 37 3.20 -4.12 5.00
N GLY A 38 2.51 -2.97 4.96
CA GLY A 38 2.31 -2.10 6.12
C GLY A 38 2.60 -0.61 5.90
N ASN A 39 3.38 -0.21 4.88
CA ASN A 39 3.64 1.22 4.62
C ASN A 39 2.91 1.73 3.37
N PRO A 40 1.91 2.63 3.49
CA PRO A 40 1.19 3.16 2.33
C PRO A 40 2.08 4.04 1.46
N ARG A 41 1.97 3.89 0.13
CA ARG A 41 2.73 4.69 -0.84
C ARG A 41 2.45 6.19 -0.65
N PRO A 42 3.49 7.06 -0.59
CA PRO A 42 3.30 8.50 -0.47
C PRO A 42 2.49 9.08 -1.63
N PHE A 43 1.52 9.94 -1.30
CA PHE A 43 0.68 10.61 -2.28
C PHE A 43 0.56 12.12 -2.00
N LEU A 44 0.18 12.87 -3.03
CA LEU A 44 -0.33 14.23 -2.92
C LEU A 44 -1.79 14.25 -3.39
N GLY A 45 -2.62 14.97 -2.65
CA GLY A 45 -4.00 15.26 -3.02
C GLY A 45 -4.08 16.50 -3.90
N ILE A 46 -4.76 16.41 -5.03
CA ILE A 46 -4.90 17.51 -5.99
C ILE A 46 -6.38 17.79 -6.23
N GLN A 47 -6.80 19.03 -6.01
CA GLN A 47 -8.05 19.55 -6.52
C GLN A 47 -7.84 19.97 -7.98
N PHE A 48 -8.29 19.14 -8.92
CA PHE A 48 -8.24 19.40 -10.34
C PHE A 48 -9.34 20.41 -10.73
N ARG A 49 -8.94 21.64 -11.04
CA ARG A 49 -9.84 22.74 -11.43
C ARG A 49 -10.50 22.48 -12.78
N CYS A 50 -9.81 21.80 -13.70
CA CYS A 50 -10.31 21.46 -15.04
C CYS A 50 -11.61 20.66 -15.05
N CYS A 51 -11.81 19.74 -14.10
CA CYS A 51 -13.05 18.93 -14.00
C CYS A 51 -13.72 19.01 -12.62
N GLN A 52 -13.29 19.99 -11.82
CA GLN A 52 -13.74 20.23 -10.43
C GLN A 52 -13.77 18.93 -9.61
N THR A 53 -12.69 18.17 -9.67
CA THR A 53 -12.60 16.84 -9.03
C THR A 53 -11.34 16.73 -8.20
N TYR A 54 -11.41 15.92 -7.15
CA TYR A 54 -10.26 15.63 -6.31
C TYR A 54 -9.64 14.30 -6.74
N GLY A 55 -8.32 14.25 -6.83
CA GLY A 55 -7.59 13.02 -7.13
C GLY A 55 -6.25 12.96 -6.42
N ARG A 56 -5.60 11.79 -6.50
CA ARG A 56 -4.28 11.55 -5.89
C ARG A 56 -3.24 11.35 -6.98
N ILE A 57 -2.06 11.91 -6.77
CA ILE A 57 -0.86 11.62 -7.56
C ILE A 57 0.20 11.01 -6.64
N TYR A 58 1.03 10.12 -7.18
CA TYR A 58 1.95 9.31 -6.39
C TYR A 58 3.39 9.66 -6.71
N ARG A 59 4.28 9.43 -5.75
CA ARG A 59 5.71 9.60 -5.97
C ARG A 59 6.19 8.62 -7.05
N ASN A 60 7.01 9.10 -7.98
CA ASN A 60 7.69 8.25 -8.94
C ASN A 60 8.77 7.40 -8.26
N ASP A 61 9.19 6.32 -8.93
CA ASP A 61 10.19 5.39 -8.36
C ASP A 61 11.56 6.04 -8.18
N GLN A 62 11.90 7.00 -9.05
CA GLN A 62 13.12 7.80 -8.95
C GLN A 62 13.10 8.80 -7.79
N ARG A 63 11.96 8.95 -7.10
CA ARG A 63 11.78 9.84 -5.94
C ARG A 63 12.04 11.32 -6.22
N THR A 64 12.03 11.73 -7.48
CA THR A 64 12.26 13.09 -7.96
C THR A 64 10.98 13.91 -8.17
N ALA A 65 9.82 13.26 -8.31
CA ALA A 65 8.56 13.95 -8.54
C ALA A 65 7.34 13.13 -8.09
N TYR A 66 6.21 13.81 -7.89
CA TYR A 66 4.89 13.18 -7.85
C TYR A 66 4.25 13.28 -9.23
N ARG A 67 3.77 12.16 -9.78
CA ARG A 67 3.19 12.07 -11.12
C ARG A 67 1.79 11.46 -11.06
N GLY A 68 0.92 11.93 -11.94
CA GLY A 68 -0.43 11.40 -12.13
C GLY A 68 -1.26 12.30 -13.04
N GLY A 69 -2.58 12.33 -12.85
CA GLY A 69 -3.43 13.20 -13.63
C GLY A 69 -4.87 13.24 -13.14
N CYS A 70 -5.66 14.12 -13.77
CA CYS A 70 -7.08 14.27 -13.47
C CYS A 70 -7.81 12.95 -13.77
N PRO A 71 -8.59 12.38 -12.82
CA PRO A 71 -9.30 11.13 -13.03
C PRO A 71 -10.43 11.22 -14.07
N LYS A 72 -10.86 12.43 -14.44
CA LYS A 72 -11.95 12.65 -15.40
C LYS A 72 -11.45 12.89 -16.83
N CYS A 73 -10.49 13.80 -17.03
CA CYS A 73 -10.02 14.17 -18.36
C CYS A 73 -8.61 13.65 -18.70
N GLY A 74 -7.91 13.04 -17.74
CA GLY A 74 -6.55 12.53 -17.96
C GLY A 74 -5.46 13.60 -18.06
N ALA A 75 -5.76 14.87 -17.74
CA ALA A 75 -4.76 15.95 -17.72
C ALA A 75 -3.58 15.54 -16.84
N ARG A 76 -2.40 15.39 -17.46
CA ARG A 76 -1.17 14.93 -16.80
C ARG A 76 -0.61 16.04 -15.91
N MET A 77 -0.05 15.64 -14.77
CA MET A 77 0.58 16.54 -13.83
C MET A 77 1.85 15.92 -13.25
N GLU A 78 2.88 16.76 -13.08
CA GLU A 78 4.13 16.42 -12.44
C GLU A 78 4.52 17.52 -11.45
N ILE A 79 4.80 17.14 -10.21
CA ILE A 79 5.25 18.04 -9.15
C ILE A 79 6.65 17.61 -8.71
N PRO A 80 7.72 18.37 -9.01
CA PRO A 80 9.08 18.02 -8.64
C PRO A 80 9.30 18.09 -7.13
N ILE A 81 10.22 17.26 -6.64
CA ILE A 81 10.65 17.19 -5.24
C ILE A 81 12.06 17.81 -5.17
N GLY A 82 12.21 18.90 -4.42
CA GLY A 82 13.48 19.61 -4.26
C GLY A 82 13.60 20.29 -2.89
N SER A 83 14.78 20.85 -2.60
CA SER A 83 15.11 21.48 -1.31
C SER A 83 14.21 22.66 -0.95
N GLY A 84 13.68 23.39 -1.95
CA GLY A 84 12.70 24.46 -1.77
C GLY A 84 11.24 23.98 -1.68
N GLY A 85 11.02 22.68 -1.54
CA GLY A 85 9.69 22.09 -1.46
C GLY A 85 8.94 22.47 -0.19
N THR A 86 7.70 21.99 -0.09
CA THR A 86 6.85 22.17 1.09
C THR A 86 6.38 20.82 1.61
N ASN A 87 6.07 20.76 2.90
CA ASN A 87 5.45 19.58 3.53
C ASN A 87 3.94 19.50 3.28
N LYS A 88 3.34 20.49 2.59
CA LYS A 88 1.91 20.44 2.23
C LYS A 88 1.62 19.22 1.35
N ARG A 89 0.48 18.58 1.63
CA ARG A 89 0.02 17.37 0.93
C ARG A 89 -1.16 17.58 0.01
N PHE A 90 -1.78 18.75 0.07
CA PHE A 90 -2.98 19.10 -0.69
C PHE A 90 -2.70 20.35 -1.52
N PHE A 91 -2.98 20.28 -2.81
CA PHE A 91 -2.77 21.35 -3.77
C PHE A 91 -3.99 21.50 -4.67
N SER A 92 -4.08 22.61 -5.39
CA SER A 92 -5.07 22.83 -6.44
C SER A 92 -4.34 23.09 -7.75
N ALA A 93 -4.83 22.52 -8.84
CA ALA A 93 -4.21 22.65 -10.16
C ALA A 93 -5.23 22.54 -11.27
N GLY A 94 -5.04 23.29 -12.36
CA GLY A 94 -5.85 23.20 -13.57
C GLY A 94 -6.34 24.54 -14.06
#